data_AF-A0A1R3J0A6-F1
#
_entry.id   AF-A0A1R3J0A6-F1
#
_cell.length_a   1.000
_cell.length_b   1.000
_cell.length_c   1.000
_cell.angle_alpha   90.00
_cell.angle_beta   90.00
_cell.angle_gamma   90.00
#
_symmetry.space_group_name_H-M   'P 1'
#
loop_
_entity.id
_entity.type
_entity.pdbx_description
1 polymer ?
#
loop_
_entity_poly.entity_id
_entity_poly.type
_entity_poly.pdbx_seq_one_letter_code
_entity_poly.pdbx_strand_id
1 'polypeptide(L)'
;MALPFSRSTLFITLTVFALCLSLSHLPFMSNAQDDGTATYYTPPYTPSACYGYEDEGTMIAAASDEIWNNGTACGEMYQVTCVSGTNQGTPYPCWGSGTVQVKIVDYCPPASCRGTIDLSQEAFASIADPDSGGLMVKGYVHKLPGVYLAKV
;
A
#
# COMPACT_ATOMS: atom_id res chain seq x y z
N MET A 1 40.72 -1.20 -49.75
CA MET A 1 41.32 -0.34 -48.70
C MET A 1 40.74 -0.78 -47.37
N ALA A 2 41.52 -1.44 -46.52
CA ALA A 2 41.13 -1.78 -45.14
C ALA A 2 41.76 -0.73 -44.22
N LEU A 3 40.94 -0.04 -43.43
CA LEU A 3 41.42 0.96 -42.46
C LEU A 3 42.16 0.24 -41.31
N PRO A 4 43.35 0.68 -40.90
CA PRO A 4 44.10 0.03 -39.82
C PRO A 4 43.43 0.35 -38.48
N PHE A 5 42.74 -0.64 -37.91
CA PHE A 5 42.16 -0.55 -36.58
C PHE A 5 43.31 -0.57 -35.55
N SER A 6 43.69 0.60 -35.04
CA SER A 6 44.78 0.73 -34.06
C SER A 6 44.36 0.13 -32.72
N ARG A 7 45.27 -0.57 -32.03
CA ARG A 7 45.01 -1.15 -30.71
C ARG A 7 44.50 -0.07 -29.72
N SER A 8 44.96 1.17 -29.87
CA SER A 8 44.51 2.30 -29.05
C SER A 8 43.05 2.69 -29.27
N THR A 9 42.51 2.60 -30.50
CA THR A 9 41.10 2.88 -30.77
C THR A 9 40.18 1.78 -30.21
N LEU A 10 40.67 0.53 -30.10
CA LEU A 10 39.95 -0.57 -29.45
C LEU A 10 39.82 -0.37 -27.93
N PHE A 11 40.87 0.13 -27.27
CA PHE A 11 40.84 0.36 -25.82
C PHE A 11 39.88 1.50 -25.43
N ILE A 12 39.84 2.57 -26.23
CA ILE A 12 38.96 3.73 -25.98
C ILE A 12 37.49 3.34 -26.16
N THR A 13 37.15 2.52 -27.16
CA THR A 13 35.76 2.08 -27.33
C THR A 13 35.32 1.13 -26.22
N LEU A 14 36.21 0.26 -25.73
CA LEU A 14 35.94 -0.64 -24.60
C LEU A 14 35.69 0.11 -23.29
N THR A 15 36.46 1.16 -23.00
CA THR A 15 36.27 1.96 -21.77
C THR A 15 35.00 2.80 -21.81
N VAL A 16 34.66 3.40 -22.96
CA VAL A 16 33.40 4.14 -23.14
C VAL A 16 32.19 3.21 -23.00
N PHE A 17 32.27 1.99 -23.54
CA PHE A 17 31.19 1.00 -23.39
C PHE A 17 31.01 0.55 -21.94
N ALA A 18 32.11 0.33 -21.20
CA ALA A 18 32.08 -0.01 -19.77
C ALA A 18 31.53 1.12 -18.89
N LEU A 19 31.86 2.38 -19.20
CA LEU A 19 31.34 3.55 -18.46
C LEU A 19 29.82 3.69 -18.68
N CYS A 20 29.34 3.52 -19.92
CA CYS A 20 27.91 3.55 -20.24
C CYS A 20 27.11 2.45 -19.54
N LEU A 21 27.70 1.24 -19.38
CA LEU A 21 27.05 0.15 -18.64
C LEU A 21 26.88 0.50 -17.15
N SER A 22 27.87 1.17 -16.54
CA SER A 22 27.82 1.54 -15.11
C SER A 22 26.78 2.61 -14.76
N LEU A 23 26.39 3.48 -15.71
CA LEU A 23 25.39 4.54 -15.50
C LEU A 23 23.93 4.07 -15.62
N SER A 24 23.68 2.82 -16.03
CA SER A 24 22.33 2.29 -16.24
C SER A 24 21.68 1.69 -14.98
N HIS A 25 22.36 1.74 -13.83
CA HIS A 25 21.89 1.16 -12.56
C HIS A 25 21.24 2.16 -11.62
N LEU A 26 20.48 3.15 -12.11
CA LEU A 26 19.57 3.88 -11.24
C LEU A 26 18.39 2.94 -10.92
N PRO A 27 18.19 2.51 -9.66
CA PRO A 27 16.97 1.79 -9.32
C PRO A 27 15.79 2.73 -9.54
N PHE A 28 15.00 2.46 -10.58
CA PHE A 28 13.68 3.07 -10.73
C PHE A 28 12.85 2.59 -9.53
N MET A 29 12.64 3.48 -8.56
CA MET A 29 11.67 3.24 -7.50
C MET A 29 10.27 3.36 -8.12
N SER A 30 9.71 2.24 -8.56
CA SER A 30 8.29 2.14 -8.85
C SER A 30 7.54 2.11 -7.52
N ASN A 31 6.86 3.21 -7.16
CA ASN A 31 5.82 3.15 -6.15
C ASN A 31 4.64 2.40 -6.78
N ALA A 32 4.59 1.09 -6.62
CA ALA A 32 3.39 0.32 -6.93
C ALA A 32 2.34 0.76 -5.92
N GLN A 33 1.45 1.65 -6.36
CA GLN A 33 0.31 2.07 -5.57
C GLN A 33 -0.81 1.11 -5.93
N ASP A 34 -1.03 0.11 -5.09
CA ASP A 34 -2.08 -0.87 -5.34
C ASP A 34 -3.47 -0.25 -5.10
N ASP A 35 -4.39 -0.60 -6.00
CA ASP A 35 -5.79 -0.15 -6.03
C ASP A 35 -6.69 -1.26 -5.47
N GLY A 36 -7.68 -0.90 -4.66
CA GLY A 36 -8.45 -1.85 -3.88
C GLY A 36 -9.76 -1.26 -3.41
N THR A 37 -10.51 -2.02 -2.61
CA THR A 37 -11.78 -1.56 -2.05
C THR A 37 -11.68 -1.46 -0.53
N ALA A 38 -12.17 -0.36 0.04
CA ALA A 38 -12.34 -0.21 1.48
C ALA A 38 -13.82 -0.25 1.86
N THR A 39 -14.14 -0.99 2.92
CA THR A 39 -15.41 -0.89 3.65
C THR A 39 -15.14 -0.44 5.08
N TYR A 40 -16.16 -0.48 5.95
CA TYR A 40 -15.95 -0.32 7.37
C TYR A 40 -16.74 -1.29 8.24
N TYR A 41 -16.23 -1.52 9.44
CA TYR A 41 -16.90 -2.24 10.52
C TYR A 41 -17.06 -1.36 11.77
N THR A 42 -18.07 -1.70 12.57
CA THR A 42 -18.48 -0.92 13.75
C THR A 42 -18.02 -1.59 15.05
N PRO A 43 -17.91 -0.84 16.16
CA PRO A 43 -17.57 -1.43 17.45
C PRO A 43 -18.53 -2.56 17.87
N PRO A 44 -18.09 -3.50 18.73
CA PRO A 44 -16.78 -3.51 19.39
C PRO A 44 -15.64 -3.96 18.46
N TYR A 45 -14.47 -3.31 18.61
CA TYR A 45 -13.24 -3.65 17.88
C TYR A 45 -12.39 -4.73 18.57
N THR A 46 -12.93 -5.32 19.63
CA THR A 46 -12.33 -6.42 20.37
C THR A 46 -13.35 -7.58 20.48
N PRO A 47 -12.88 -8.83 20.53
CA PRO A 47 -11.50 -9.23 20.38
C PRO A 47 -11.02 -9.12 18.93
N SER A 48 -9.78 -8.68 18.74
CA SER A 48 -9.12 -8.62 17.43
C SER A 48 -8.22 -9.83 17.21
N ALA A 49 -8.01 -10.25 15.95
CA ALA A 49 -7.16 -11.39 15.63
C ALA A 49 -5.69 -11.19 16.03
N CYS A 50 -5.19 -9.94 16.03
CA CYS A 50 -3.80 -9.67 16.40
C CYS A 50 -3.57 -9.56 17.91
N TYR A 51 -4.52 -8.95 18.65
CA TYR A 51 -4.28 -8.51 20.05
C TYR A 51 -5.34 -9.00 21.05
N GLY A 52 -6.32 -9.78 20.61
CA GLY A 52 -7.39 -10.27 21.48
C GLY A 52 -8.18 -9.10 22.06
N TYR A 53 -8.30 -9.05 23.39
CA TYR A 53 -9.12 -8.04 24.08
C TYR A 53 -8.41 -6.70 24.36
N GLU A 54 -7.20 -6.51 23.85
CA GLU A 54 -6.50 -5.24 23.98
C GLU A 54 -7.14 -4.16 23.09
N ASP A 55 -7.38 -2.98 23.66
CA ASP A 55 -7.90 -1.82 22.93
C ASP A 55 -6.75 -1.11 22.19
N GLU A 56 -6.84 -1.12 20.87
CA GLU A 56 -5.86 -0.53 19.96
C GLU A 56 -6.33 0.81 19.37
N GLY A 57 -7.42 1.36 19.92
CA GLY A 57 -8.02 2.62 19.50
C GLY A 57 -8.89 2.47 18.25
N THR A 58 -9.15 3.61 17.60
CA THR A 58 -10.12 3.69 16.50
C THR A 58 -9.50 3.98 15.15
N MET A 59 -8.19 4.24 15.03
CA MET A 59 -7.52 4.40 13.73
C MET A 59 -6.92 3.07 13.30
N ILE A 60 -7.79 2.09 13.09
CA ILE A 60 -7.47 0.67 12.92
C ILE A 60 -8.18 0.09 11.71
N ALA A 61 -7.74 -1.09 11.26
CA ALA A 61 -8.35 -1.83 10.17
C ALA A 61 -8.22 -3.34 10.33
N ALA A 62 -9.15 -4.07 9.71
CA ALA A 62 -9.10 -5.51 9.51
C ALA A 62 -8.61 -5.81 8.09
N ALA A 63 -7.64 -6.71 7.99
CA ALA A 63 -7.02 -7.08 6.72
C ALA A 63 -7.72 -8.28 6.08
N SER A 64 -8.03 -8.20 4.79
CA SER A 64 -8.42 -9.37 4.00
C SER A 64 -7.21 -10.30 3.75
N ASP A 65 -7.42 -11.46 3.13
CA ASP A 65 -6.32 -12.39 2.75
C ASP A 65 -5.22 -11.72 1.91
N GLU A 66 -5.56 -10.70 1.12
CA GLU A 66 -4.62 -9.95 0.29
C GLU A 66 -3.58 -9.19 1.14
N ILE A 67 -3.97 -8.74 2.34
CA ILE A 67 -3.13 -7.96 3.25
C ILE A 67 -2.62 -8.81 4.42
N TRP A 68 -3.47 -9.67 4.98
CA TRP A 68 -3.27 -10.33 6.27
C TRP A 68 -1.96 -11.12 6.34
N ASN A 69 -1.60 -11.81 5.25
CA ASN A 69 -0.38 -12.60 5.12
C ASN A 69 -0.07 -13.46 6.35
N ASN A 70 -1.05 -14.29 6.74
CA ASN A 70 -0.97 -15.17 7.91
C ASN A 70 -0.58 -14.45 9.21
N GLY A 71 -1.11 -13.25 9.43
CA GLY A 71 -0.86 -12.42 10.61
C GLY A 71 0.41 -11.56 10.55
N THR A 72 1.19 -11.65 9.46
CA THR A 72 2.41 -10.84 9.31
C THR A 72 2.11 -9.34 9.25
N ALA A 73 0.91 -8.95 8.82
CA ALA A 73 0.49 -7.55 8.77
C ALA A 73 0.11 -6.96 10.14
N CYS A 74 -0.03 -7.77 11.20
CA CYS A 74 -0.41 -7.26 12.52
C CYS A 74 0.54 -6.15 13.01
N GLY A 75 -0.04 -5.00 13.38
CA GLY A 75 0.70 -3.85 13.90
C GLY A 75 1.33 -2.94 12.85
N GLU A 76 1.32 -3.34 11.58
CA GLU A 76 1.80 -2.49 10.49
C GLU A 76 0.84 -1.33 10.23
N MET A 77 1.41 -0.18 9.84
CA MET A 77 0.65 1.03 9.52
C MET A 77 0.44 1.15 8.01
N TYR A 78 -0.80 1.34 7.59
CA TYR A 78 -1.21 1.45 6.19
C TYR A 78 -1.78 2.84 5.93
N GLN A 79 -1.38 3.45 4.82
CA GLN A 79 -1.96 4.70 4.35
C GLN A 79 -3.04 4.41 3.31
N VAL A 80 -4.29 4.72 3.63
CA VAL A 80 -5.43 4.47 2.75
C VAL A 80 -5.92 5.78 2.19
N THR A 81 -6.00 5.89 0.87
CA THR A 81 -6.52 7.10 0.20
C THR A 81 -7.77 6.79 -0.61
N CYS A 82 -8.87 7.47 -0.31
CA CYS A 82 -10.13 7.43 -1.06
C CYS A 82 -9.94 8.00 -2.46
N VAL A 83 -10.46 7.29 -3.46
CA VAL A 83 -10.41 7.69 -4.87
C VAL A 83 -11.80 8.01 -5.40
N SER A 84 -12.76 7.12 -5.14
CA SER A 84 -14.17 7.27 -5.55
C SER A 84 -15.04 6.32 -4.73
N GLY A 85 -16.37 6.37 -4.94
CA GLY A 85 -17.24 5.30 -4.44
C GLY A 85 -17.15 4.06 -5.32
N THR A 86 -17.80 2.99 -4.86
CA THR A 86 -17.87 1.70 -5.57
C THR A 86 -19.02 1.62 -6.58
N ASN A 87 -19.98 2.56 -6.56
CA ASN A 87 -21.18 2.53 -7.39
C ASN A 87 -21.57 3.92 -7.93
N GLN A 88 -22.41 3.96 -8.97
CA GLN A 88 -22.87 5.19 -9.63
C GLN A 88 -23.67 6.15 -8.72
N GLY A 89 -24.25 5.65 -7.62
CA GLY A 89 -25.03 6.47 -6.68
C GLY A 89 -24.19 7.33 -5.75
N THR A 90 -22.90 7.01 -5.59
CA THR A 90 -21.99 7.71 -4.68
C THR A 90 -20.62 7.93 -5.34
N PRO A 91 -20.53 8.59 -6.51
CA PRO A 91 -19.27 8.69 -7.26
C PRO A 91 -18.22 9.56 -6.57
N TYR A 92 -18.64 10.51 -5.72
CA TYR A 92 -17.75 11.45 -5.02
C TYR A 92 -17.95 11.43 -3.50
N PRO A 93 -17.68 10.30 -2.82
CA PRO A 93 -17.88 10.18 -1.38
C PRO A 93 -16.68 10.70 -0.58
N CYS A 94 -15.53 10.94 -1.22
CA CYS A 94 -14.28 11.29 -0.54
C CYS A 94 -14.27 12.73 -0.01
N TRP A 95 -13.73 12.92 1.19
CA TRP A 95 -13.50 14.23 1.80
C TRP A 95 -12.10 14.75 1.49
N GLY A 96 -11.96 16.02 1.07
CA GLY A 96 -10.66 16.68 0.98
C GLY A 96 -9.58 15.85 0.28
N SER A 97 -8.46 15.59 0.96
CA SER A 97 -7.40 14.70 0.45
C SER A 97 -7.77 13.21 0.52
N GLY A 98 -8.73 12.83 1.37
CA GLY A 98 -9.27 11.49 1.47
C GLY A 98 -8.28 10.46 2.03
N THR A 99 -7.28 10.88 2.81
CA THR A 99 -6.20 9.98 3.26
C THR A 99 -6.21 9.78 4.78
N VAL A 100 -6.09 8.52 5.21
CA VAL A 100 -5.98 8.12 6.62
C VAL A 100 -4.85 7.12 6.80
N GLN A 101 -4.21 7.13 7.97
CA GLN A 101 -3.28 6.09 8.39
C GLN A 101 -3.97 5.19 9.43
N VAL A 102 -3.90 3.88 9.23
CA VAL A 102 -4.54 2.88 10.10
C VAL A 102 -3.57 1.78 10.48
N LYS A 103 -3.69 1.27 11.70
CA LYS A 103 -2.99 0.07 12.16
C LYS A 103 -3.79 -1.18 11.80
N ILE A 104 -3.16 -2.20 11.23
CA ILE A 104 -3.81 -3.51 11.07
C ILE A 104 -3.87 -4.21 12.42
N VAL A 105 -5.08 -4.49 12.90
CA VAL A 105 -5.31 -5.13 14.21
C VAL A 105 -6.13 -6.40 14.12
N ASP A 106 -6.85 -6.60 13.01
CA ASP A 106 -7.77 -7.73 12.88
C ASP A 106 -7.68 -8.40 11.52
N TYR A 107 -8.26 -9.59 11.43
CA TYR A 107 -8.40 -10.37 10.22
C TYR A 107 -9.85 -10.41 9.77
N CYS A 108 -10.04 -10.11 8.49
CA CYS A 108 -11.32 -10.08 7.83
C CYS A 108 -11.41 -11.31 6.90
N PRO A 109 -12.05 -12.42 7.33
CA PRO A 109 -12.04 -13.65 6.55
C PRO A 109 -12.85 -13.50 5.24
N PRO A 110 -12.53 -14.23 4.16
CA PRO A 110 -13.16 -14.07 2.85
C PRO A 110 -14.69 -14.14 2.83
N ALA A 111 -15.28 -14.91 3.75
CA ALA A 111 -16.73 -15.05 3.84
C ALA A 111 -17.43 -13.78 4.37
N SER A 112 -16.73 -12.94 5.14
CA SER A 112 -17.27 -11.70 5.72
C SER A 112 -16.62 -10.44 5.15
N CYS A 113 -15.49 -10.57 4.46
CA CYS A 113 -14.77 -9.42 3.93
C CYS A 113 -15.38 -8.90 2.65
N ARG A 114 -15.80 -7.63 2.69
CA ARG A 114 -16.47 -6.95 1.58
C ARG A 114 -15.54 -6.03 0.78
N GLY A 115 -14.26 -5.99 1.16
CA GLY A 115 -13.22 -5.22 0.51
C GLY A 115 -11.84 -5.81 0.79
N THR A 116 -10.82 -5.20 0.20
CA THR A 116 -9.40 -5.53 0.41
C THR A 116 -8.97 -5.15 1.83
N ILE A 117 -9.55 -4.07 2.38
CA ILE A 117 -9.34 -3.61 3.74
C ILE A 117 -10.67 -3.16 4.34
N ASP A 118 -10.93 -3.53 5.59
CA ASP A 118 -12.10 -3.07 6.33
C ASP A 118 -11.62 -2.07 7.39
N LEU A 119 -12.00 -0.81 7.26
CA LEU A 119 -11.58 0.24 8.20
C LEU A 119 -12.49 0.22 9.43
N SER A 120 -12.01 0.73 10.57
CA SER A 120 -12.96 1.18 11.60
C SER A 120 -13.90 2.25 11.03
N GLN A 121 -15.06 2.39 11.65
CA GLN A 121 -16.04 3.41 11.28
C GLN A 121 -15.45 4.81 11.38
N GLU A 122 -14.64 5.10 12.40
CA GLU A 122 -13.99 6.40 12.57
C GLU A 122 -12.94 6.66 11.49
N ALA A 123 -12.11 5.66 11.16
CA ALA A 123 -11.11 5.82 10.11
C ALA A 123 -11.77 6.04 8.74
N PHE A 124 -12.83 5.29 8.43
CA PHE A 124 -13.60 5.47 7.20
C PHE A 124 -14.26 6.85 7.13
N ALA A 125 -14.98 7.25 8.19
CA ALA A 125 -15.68 8.52 8.26
C ALA A 125 -14.73 9.73 8.17
N SER A 126 -13.45 9.55 8.53
CA SER A 126 -12.43 10.59 8.40
C SER A 126 -12.05 10.91 6.95
N ILE A 127 -12.30 9.99 6.00
CA ILE A 127 -11.91 10.12 4.59
C ILE A 127 -13.08 10.11 3.61
N ALA A 128 -14.25 9.62 4.00
CA ALA A 128 -15.42 9.59 3.13
C ALA A 128 -16.76 9.50 3.87
N ASP A 129 -17.85 9.69 3.13
CA ASP A 129 -19.23 9.53 3.60
C ASP A 129 -19.55 8.08 3.99
N PRO A 130 -19.85 7.77 5.28
CA PRO A 130 -20.23 6.43 5.71
C PRO A 130 -21.45 5.86 4.97
N ASP A 131 -22.34 6.72 4.44
CA ASP A 131 -23.51 6.31 3.66
C ASP A 131 -23.13 5.67 2.32
N SER A 132 -21.89 5.86 1.85
CA SER A 132 -21.40 5.18 0.64
C SER A 132 -21.18 3.68 0.84
N GLY A 133 -20.99 3.23 2.09
CA GLY A 133 -20.77 1.84 2.48
C GLY A 133 -19.45 1.21 2.00
N GLY A 134 -18.88 1.70 0.89
CA GLY A 134 -17.59 1.28 0.38
C GLY A 134 -16.99 2.26 -0.62
N LEU A 135 -15.67 2.19 -0.77
CA LEU A 135 -14.86 3.14 -1.55
C LEU A 135 -13.86 2.37 -2.41
N MET A 136 -13.53 2.91 -3.57
CA MET A 136 -12.28 2.58 -4.24
C MET A 136 -11.16 3.35 -3.53
N VAL A 137 -10.10 2.64 -3.16
CA VAL A 137 -8.96 3.18 -2.43
C VAL A 137 -7.65 2.82 -3.09
N LYS A 138 -6.62 3.60 -2.79
CA LYS A 138 -5.24 3.39 -3.23
C LYS A 138 -4.27 3.48 -2.07
N GLY A 139 -3.09 2.84 -2.20
CA GLY A 139 -1.95 3.04 -1.29
C GLY A 139 -1.81 2.03 -0.15
N TYR A 140 -2.55 0.92 -0.19
CA TYR A 140 -2.55 -0.08 0.88
C TYR A 140 -1.44 -1.13 0.76
N VAL A 141 -0.33 -0.87 0.07
CA VAL A 141 0.79 -1.84 0.02
C VAL A 141 2.09 -1.26 0.57
N HIS A 142 2.54 -1.98 1.61
CA HIS A 142 3.87 -2.16 2.16
C HIS A 142 4.85 -0.98 2.07
N LYS A 143 5.14 -0.45 3.27
CA LYS A 143 6.24 0.45 3.63
C LYS A 143 6.09 1.89 3.16
N LEU A 144 5.91 2.76 4.16
CA LEU A 144 6.44 4.12 4.10
C LEU A 144 7.86 4.05 3.51
N PRO A 145 8.17 4.76 2.41
CA PRO A 145 9.53 4.85 1.90
C PRO A 145 10.40 5.54 2.96
N GLY A 146 11.06 4.75 3.81
CA GLY A 146 11.89 5.25 4.90
C GLY A 146 12.01 4.35 6.14
N VAL A 147 11.16 3.34 6.30
CA VAL A 147 11.25 2.42 7.47
C VAL A 147 11.66 1.02 6.99
N TYR A 148 12.89 0.91 6.47
CA TYR A 148 13.60 -0.36 6.57
C TYR A 148 14.13 -0.44 8.01
N LEU A 149 13.34 -0.99 8.92
CA LEU A 149 13.92 -1.57 10.12
C LEU A 149 14.86 -2.67 9.64
N ALA A 150 16.16 -2.43 9.83
CA ALA A 150 17.17 -3.46 9.77
C ALA A 150 16.68 -4.61 10.64
N LYS A 151 16.37 -5.74 9.99
CA LYS A 151 16.16 -7.00 10.69
C LYS A 151 17.52 -7.38 11.25
N VAL A 152 17.70 -7.19 12.56
CA VAL A 152 18.87 -7.65 13.32
C VAL A 152 18.89 -9.17 13.31
#